data_AF-A0A6V8D799-F1
#
_entry.id   AF-A0A6V8D799-F1
#
_cell.length_a   1.000
_cell.length_b   1.000
_cell.length_c   1.000
_cell.angle_alpha   90.00
_cell.angle_beta   90.00
_cell.angle_gamma   90.00
#
_symmetry.space_group_name_H-M   'P 1'
#
loop_
_entity.id
_entity.type
_entity.pdbx_description
1 polymer ?
#
loop_
_entity_poly.entity_id
_entity_poly.type
_entity_poly.pdbx_seq_one_letter_code
_entity_poly.pdbx_strand_id
1 'polypeptide(L)'
;MPVRLALPEVDTIGPYKRLSASQVNAYTTCPRLWYYEKVRRFRMPQIPVLFVGRAVEEAFCRMLQESPALLVANASPETLSHVPLDPNGVPSRDANAAWPADRLLALPTQMWPTDLEGLRQWAQERLSIHLPVALEAMKLEWQKDERKAGQWSSVDPQRCLDMCLKGLEMHLAEVLRCFDANGGPNLDAWRKGIRPEWPAPDGRSYNIALRHPLAQDGSASWIEAWEISRPWFVDPNAGKFSMNAIHPEHWFQGEYDLVYRWDGSINIVDLKASVGAGDRSGNYVEQLRMYAMLWWVTHDRKETVDKLEIWYLGADAIKQIDVPTLAEMKAMEAELNSLWHQLKGETPTMEDCPPNPSPMRGFSPGGVPSKAPETPRCTSCDWKAVCPGGNGSDSQLNGGTVRLPGSTASYDLTGIDELEPRMTLIAEVFSVTGGGEGQRPRIKVVQNGLFAQVQLLVDTHQDGEPAWPQGLLKGDRVKLDGVVPSANYKGELQLKVDPHAIVVHAGKDEHVDATLLDFRARWNVTGQLVYRFEKKGVGRNGKSWHRKGMMLMDATGSMKVEGWAADWGPQYDLAEVGDTMVAANISLDAWAIDVKGQINRNSKIQITERVERAD
;
A
#
# COMPACT_ATOMS: atom_id res chain seq x y z
N MET A 1 -22.04 -0.68 8.82
CA MET A 1 -20.85 0.17 8.73
C MET A 1 -19.77 -0.46 7.84
N PRO A 2 -19.54 0.11 6.66
CA PRO A 2 -18.46 -0.30 5.75
C PRO A 2 -17.05 0.03 6.27
N VAL A 3 -16.94 0.85 7.32
CA VAL A 3 -15.67 1.19 7.98
C VAL A 3 -15.76 0.84 9.45
N ARG A 4 -14.70 0.24 9.97
CA ARG A 4 -14.47 0.06 11.41
C ARG A 4 -12.99 0.34 11.67
N LEU A 5 -12.72 1.53 12.18
CA LEU A 5 -11.36 1.95 12.49
C LEU A 5 -10.85 1.20 13.73
N ALA A 6 -9.54 0.99 13.79
CA ALA A 6 -8.89 0.49 15.01
C ALA A 6 -8.93 1.60 16.07
N LEU A 7 -9.19 1.19 17.31
CA LEU A 7 -9.08 2.07 18.47
C LEU A 7 -7.63 2.04 18.95
N PRO A 8 -6.86 3.14 18.83
CA PRO A 8 -5.43 3.11 19.15
C PRO A 8 -5.13 2.67 20.58
N GLU A 9 -6.05 2.89 21.53
CA GLU A 9 -5.81 2.55 22.94
C GLU A 9 -5.83 1.03 23.21
N VAL A 10 -6.43 0.25 22.32
CA VAL A 10 -6.62 -1.21 22.49
C VAL A 10 -6.04 -2.03 21.34
N ASP A 11 -5.51 -1.38 20.30
CA ASP A 11 -4.88 -2.07 19.18
C ASP A 11 -3.44 -2.48 19.50
N THR A 12 -3.27 -3.68 20.04
CA THR A 12 -1.96 -4.28 20.34
C THR A 12 -1.28 -4.91 19.13
N ILE A 13 -1.92 -4.95 17.96
CA ILE A 13 -1.40 -5.60 16.74
C ILE A 13 -0.78 -4.58 15.81
N GLY A 14 -1.44 -3.44 15.65
CA GLY A 14 -1.01 -2.35 14.79
C GLY A 14 -1.18 -2.64 13.29
N PRO A 15 -1.06 -1.61 12.44
CA PRO A 15 -1.43 -1.68 11.02
C PRO A 15 -0.55 -2.61 10.17
N TYR A 16 0.69 -2.88 10.59
CA TYR A 16 1.66 -3.66 9.79
C TYR A 16 1.61 -5.17 10.04
N LYS A 17 0.95 -5.61 11.13
CA LYS A 17 0.83 -7.04 11.48
C LYS A 17 -0.55 -7.63 11.18
N ARG A 18 -1.51 -6.83 10.71
CA ARG A 18 -2.83 -7.33 10.30
C ARG A 18 -2.73 -8.20 9.04
N LEU A 19 -3.46 -9.30 9.03
CA LEU A 19 -3.68 -10.12 7.86
C LEU A 19 -4.70 -9.43 6.93
N SER A 20 -4.60 -9.69 5.63
CA SER A 20 -5.53 -9.19 4.61
C SER A 20 -5.87 -10.29 3.62
N ALA A 21 -7.00 -10.18 2.92
CA ALA A 21 -7.41 -11.13 1.89
C ALA A 21 -6.31 -11.35 0.83
N SER A 22 -5.59 -10.30 0.43
CA SER A 22 -4.46 -10.41 -0.50
C SER A 22 -3.29 -11.23 0.06
N GLN A 23 -3.00 -11.14 1.37
CA GLN A 23 -1.97 -11.95 2.01
C GLN A 23 -2.41 -13.41 2.15
N VAL A 24 -3.67 -13.65 2.51
CA VAL A 24 -4.26 -15.01 2.57
C VAL A 24 -4.18 -15.65 1.19
N ASN A 25 -4.68 -14.96 0.17
CA ASN A 25 -4.66 -15.45 -1.21
C ASN A 25 -3.25 -15.73 -1.71
N ALA A 26 -2.26 -14.88 -1.39
CA ALA A 26 -0.87 -15.12 -1.75
C ALA A 26 -0.31 -16.38 -1.07
N TYR A 27 -0.56 -16.58 0.23
CA TYR A 27 -0.11 -17.74 0.98
C TYR A 27 -0.75 -19.03 0.47
N THR A 28 -2.09 -19.07 0.35
CA THR A 28 -2.84 -20.22 -0.17
C THR A 28 -2.47 -20.54 -1.63
N THR A 29 -2.07 -19.53 -2.40
CA THR A 29 -1.58 -19.73 -3.77
C THR A 29 -0.19 -20.36 -3.79
N CYS A 30 0.74 -19.87 -2.98
CA CYS A 30 2.07 -20.44 -2.83
C CYS A 30 2.73 -19.90 -1.55
N PRO A 31 2.95 -20.76 -0.53
CA PRO A 31 3.60 -20.35 0.71
C PRO A 31 4.97 -19.70 0.49
N ARG A 32 5.79 -20.30 -0.40
CA ARG A 32 7.11 -19.74 -0.71
C ARG A 32 7.06 -18.36 -1.38
N LEU A 33 6.08 -18.11 -2.25
CA LEU A 33 5.90 -16.79 -2.87
C LEU A 33 5.54 -15.75 -1.80
N TRP A 34 4.62 -16.10 -0.90
CA TRP A 34 4.27 -15.23 0.23
C TRP A 34 5.49 -14.95 1.10
N TYR A 35 6.30 -15.97 1.41
CA TYR A 35 7.52 -15.82 2.19
C TYR A 35 8.51 -14.85 1.53
N TYR A 36 8.76 -15.02 0.23
CA TYR A 36 9.64 -14.14 -0.52
C TYR A 36 9.17 -12.69 -0.52
N GLU A 37 7.87 -12.43 -0.68
CA GLU A 37 7.36 -11.06 -0.74
C GLU A 37 7.14 -10.42 0.63
N LYS A 38 6.71 -11.19 1.63
CA LYS A 38 6.29 -10.68 2.95
C LYS A 38 7.37 -10.80 4.01
N VAL A 39 8.21 -11.84 3.95
CA VAL A 39 9.33 -12.04 4.88
C VAL A 39 10.64 -11.55 4.26
N ARG A 40 11.01 -12.01 3.06
CA ARG A 40 12.23 -11.55 2.34
C ARG A 40 12.05 -10.22 1.58
N ARG A 41 10.86 -9.61 1.64
CA ARG A 41 10.57 -8.28 1.07
C ARG A 41 10.92 -8.13 -0.42
N PHE A 42 10.87 -9.22 -1.18
CA PHE A 42 11.03 -9.17 -2.62
C PHE A 42 9.88 -8.36 -3.24
N ARG A 43 10.21 -7.57 -4.26
CA ARG A 43 9.24 -6.74 -4.96
C ARG A 43 9.13 -7.17 -6.42
N MET A 44 7.96 -7.67 -6.79
CA MET A 44 7.65 -8.03 -8.17
C MET A 44 7.86 -6.82 -9.11
N PRO A 45 8.17 -7.06 -10.40
CA PRO A 45 8.21 -6.00 -11.40
C PRO A 45 6.91 -5.18 -11.43
N GLN A 46 7.02 -3.86 -11.41
CA GLN A 46 5.88 -2.94 -11.42
C GLN A 46 5.56 -2.56 -12.87
N ILE A 47 4.61 -3.26 -13.48
CA ILE A 47 4.17 -3.06 -14.87
C ILE A 47 2.95 -2.13 -14.97
N PRO A 48 2.76 -1.35 -16.06
CA PRO A 48 1.71 -0.33 -16.16
C PRO A 48 0.30 -0.83 -15.88
N VAL A 49 -0.04 -2.08 -16.26
CA VAL A 49 -1.38 -2.65 -16.05
C VAL A 49 -1.78 -2.71 -14.56
N LEU A 50 -0.82 -2.82 -13.62
CA LEU A 50 -1.10 -2.78 -12.18
C LEU A 50 -1.57 -1.41 -11.70
N PHE A 51 -1.18 -0.35 -12.40
CA PHE A 51 -1.55 1.04 -12.09
C PHE A 51 -2.82 1.45 -12.83
N VAL A 52 -3.06 0.90 -14.03
CA VAL A 52 -4.29 1.16 -14.80
C VAL A 52 -5.54 0.84 -14.00
N GLY A 53 -5.55 -0.28 -13.26
CA GLY A 53 -6.71 -0.64 -12.45
C GLY A 53 -7.08 0.42 -11.41
N ARG A 54 -6.06 0.96 -10.71
CA ARG A 54 -6.23 2.06 -9.75
C ARG A 54 -6.72 3.35 -10.41
N ALA A 55 -6.23 3.67 -11.62
CA ALA A 55 -6.69 4.87 -12.34
C ALA A 55 -8.17 4.77 -12.76
N VAL A 56 -8.60 3.60 -13.23
CA VAL A 56 -10.00 3.34 -13.63
C VAL A 56 -10.92 3.42 -12.43
N GLU A 57 -10.55 2.78 -11.32
CA GLU A 57 -11.29 2.84 -10.06
C GLU A 57 -11.38 4.26 -9.51
N GLU A 58 -10.25 4.99 -9.44
CA GLU A 58 -10.23 6.37 -8.97
C GLU A 58 -11.12 7.29 -9.84
N ALA A 59 -11.04 7.18 -11.17
CA ALA A 59 -11.88 7.98 -12.06
C ALA A 59 -13.37 7.67 -11.90
N PHE A 60 -13.70 6.39 -11.72
CA PHE A 60 -15.07 5.95 -11.49
C PHE A 60 -15.62 6.45 -10.15
N CYS A 61 -14.87 6.28 -9.06
CA CYS A 61 -15.24 6.77 -7.74
C CYS A 61 -15.33 8.30 -7.66
N ARG A 62 -14.48 9.05 -8.37
CA ARG A 62 -14.58 10.52 -8.47
C ARG A 62 -15.87 10.95 -9.20
N MET A 63 -16.25 10.26 -10.27
CA MET A 63 -17.53 10.51 -10.94
C MET A 63 -18.72 10.20 -10.02
N LEU A 64 -18.68 9.07 -9.30
CA LEU A 64 -19.70 8.73 -8.31
C LEU A 64 -19.77 9.72 -7.14
N GLN A 65 -18.65 10.35 -6.77
CA GLN A 65 -18.58 11.38 -5.72
C GLN A 65 -19.29 12.68 -6.10
N GLU A 66 -19.53 12.91 -7.39
CA GLU A 66 -20.10 14.16 -7.89
C GLU A 66 -21.61 14.09 -8.06
N SER A 67 -22.24 15.27 -8.20
CA SER A 67 -23.68 15.39 -8.36
C SER A 67 -24.01 16.21 -9.62
N PRO A 68 -24.89 15.71 -10.50
CA PRO A 68 -25.36 16.48 -11.67
C PRO A 68 -26.21 17.70 -11.29
N ALA A 69 -26.70 17.78 -10.05
CA ALA A 69 -27.40 18.96 -9.54
C ALA A 69 -26.47 20.00 -8.90
N LEU A 70 -25.17 19.69 -8.73
CA LEU A 70 -24.17 20.63 -8.19
C LEU A 70 -23.17 21.08 -9.25
N LEU A 71 -22.84 20.20 -10.20
CA LEU A 71 -21.75 20.41 -11.16
C LEU A 71 -22.25 20.25 -12.59
N VAL A 72 -21.92 21.21 -13.44
CA VAL A 72 -22.02 21.03 -14.90
C VAL A 72 -21.00 19.98 -15.35
N ALA A 73 -21.30 19.29 -16.44
CA ALA A 73 -20.52 18.17 -16.93
C ALA A 73 -19.03 18.51 -17.19
N ASN A 74 -18.74 19.74 -17.64
CA ASN A 74 -17.38 20.23 -17.90
C ASN A 74 -16.69 20.93 -16.70
N ALA A 75 -17.22 20.82 -15.49
CA ALA A 75 -16.61 21.42 -14.29
C ALA A 75 -15.19 20.90 -14.04
N SER A 76 -14.40 21.64 -13.27
CA SER A 76 -13.04 21.20 -12.89
C SER A 76 -13.06 19.84 -12.18
N PRO A 77 -12.06 18.95 -12.40
CA PRO A 77 -11.91 17.73 -11.60
C PRO A 77 -11.58 18.01 -10.13
N GLU A 78 -11.18 19.23 -9.79
CA GLU A 78 -10.77 19.61 -8.44
C GLU A 78 -11.92 20.21 -7.61
N THR A 79 -13.13 20.35 -8.16
CA THR A 79 -14.20 21.09 -7.46
C THR A 79 -14.58 20.48 -6.10
N LEU A 80 -14.51 19.16 -5.95
CA LEU A 80 -14.78 18.46 -4.69
C LEU A 80 -13.53 17.85 -4.03
N SER A 81 -12.32 18.18 -4.49
CA SER A 81 -11.08 17.51 -4.03
C SER A 81 -10.62 17.91 -2.63
N HIS A 82 -11.08 19.05 -2.10
CA HIS A 82 -10.67 19.58 -0.80
C HIS A 82 -11.58 19.11 0.35
N VAL A 83 -11.72 17.78 0.49
CA VAL A 83 -12.40 17.17 1.64
C VAL A 83 -11.56 17.41 2.91
N PRO A 84 -12.15 17.93 4.01
CA PRO A 84 -11.42 18.09 5.25
C PRO A 84 -11.09 16.72 5.86
N LEU A 85 -9.84 16.50 6.24
CA LEU A 85 -9.38 15.26 6.89
C LEU A 85 -9.00 15.52 8.35
N ASP A 86 -9.17 14.51 9.19
CA ASP A 86 -8.64 14.48 10.54
C ASP A 86 -7.12 14.15 10.55
N PRO A 87 -6.44 14.16 11.71
CA PRO A 87 -5.01 13.84 11.80
C PRO A 87 -4.64 12.43 11.33
N ASN A 88 -5.60 11.49 11.26
CA ASN A 88 -5.40 10.12 10.78
C ASN A 88 -5.67 9.98 9.27
N GLY A 89 -6.04 11.06 8.59
CA GLY A 89 -6.35 11.08 7.17
C GLY A 89 -7.76 10.59 6.84
N VAL A 90 -8.65 10.46 7.83
CA VAL A 90 -10.06 10.08 7.62
C VAL A 90 -10.89 11.35 7.41
N PRO A 91 -11.95 11.35 6.56
CA PRO A 91 -12.81 12.52 6.41
C PRO A 91 -13.37 13.03 7.75
N SER A 92 -13.17 14.32 8.02
CA SER A 92 -13.35 14.93 9.33
C SER A 92 -14.81 14.98 9.78
N ARG A 93 -15.06 14.60 11.05
CA ARG A 93 -16.38 14.72 11.68
C ARG A 93 -16.60 16.07 12.38
N ASP A 94 -15.65 17.00 12.31
CA ASP A 94 -15.82 18.35 12.85
C ASP A 94 -16.96 19.07 12.11
N ALA A 95 -17.97 19.48 12.87
CA ALA A 95 -19.15 20.18 12.35
C ALA A 95 -18.81 21.56 11.76
N ASN A 96 -17.66 22.15 12.13
CA ASN A 96 -17.19 23.42 11.58
C ASN A 96 -16.30 23.25 10.34
N ALA A 97 -16.03 22.01 9.94
CA ALA A 97 -15.15 21.73 8.82
C ALA A 97 -15.73 22.22 7.49
N ALA A 98 -14.81 22.65 6.63
CA ALA A 98 -15.06 23.27 5.35
C ALA A 98 -15.40 22.27 4.24
N TRP A 99 -16.56 21.62 4.28
CA TRP A 99 -16.93 20.63 3.26
C TRP A 99 -17.24 21.27 1.89
N PRO A 100 -16.66 20.78 0.78
CA PRO A 100 -16.73 21.45 -0.52
C PRO A 100 -18.15 21.50 -1.09
N ALA A 101 -18.92 20.41 -1.04
CA ALA A 101 -20.27 20.37 -1.61
C ALA A 101 -21.29 21.18 -0.80
N ASP A 102 -21.04 21.40 0.50
CA ASP A 102 -21.90 22.24 1.36
C ASP A 102 -21.72 23.74 1.07
N ARG A 103 -20.66 24.10 0.33
CA ARG A 103 -20.39 25.47 -0.12
C ARG A 103 -20.89 25.76 -1.53
N LEU A 104 -21.45 24.77 -2.21
CA LEU A 104 -22.02 24.92 -3.54
C LEU A 104 -23.52 25.17 -3.45
N LEU A 105 -24.00 26.10 -4.27
CA LEU A 105 -25.42 26.21 -4.54
C LEU A 105 -25.82 25.16 -5.57
N ALA A 106 -27.01 24.58 -5.41
CA ALA A 106 -27.58 23.72 -6.43
C ALA A 106 -27.74 24.50 -7.74
N LEU A 107 -27.47 23.83 -8.86
CA LEU A 107 -27.76 24.36 -10.18
C LEU A 107 -29.26 24.63 -10.32
N PRO A 108 -29.69 25.59 -11.15
CA PRO A 108 -31.09 25.74 -11.52
C PRO A 108 -31.67 24.41 -12.02
N THR A 109 -32.89 24.07 -11.60
CA THR A 109 -33.53 22.77 -11.92
C THR A 109 -33.69 22.55 -13.42
N GLN A 110 -33.71 23.60 -14.24
CA GLN A 110 -33.75 23.51 -15.71
C GLN A 110 -32.45 22.94 -16.31
N MET A 111 -31.36 22.95 -15.54
CA MET A 111 -30.07 22.39 -15.94
C MET A 111 -29.90 20.94 -15.46
N TRP A 112 -30.84 20.42 -14.66
CA TRP A 112 -30.74 19.07 -14.15
C TRP A 112 -31.11 18.07 -15.25
N PRO A 113 -30.41 16.93 -15.33
CA PRO A 113 -30.90 15.78 -16.08
C PRO A 113 -32.33 15.41 -15.68
N THR A 114 -33.19 15.24 -16.69
CA THR A 114 -34.61 14.91 -16.51
C THR A 114 -34.95 13.47 -16.91
N ASP A 115 -33.96 12.72 -17.40
CA ASP A 115 -34.04 11.33 -17.78
C ASP A 115 -32.69 10.61 -17.56
N LEU A 116 -32.70 9.28 -17.74
CA LEU A 116 -31.52 8.43 -17.61
C LEU A 116 -30.43 8.78 -18.63
N GLU A 117 -30.82 9.23 -19.83
CA GLU A 117 -29.88 9.59 -20.90
C GLU A 117 -29.10 10.87 -20.57
N GLY A 118 -29.76 11.88 -19.98
CA GLY A 118 -29.08 13.07 -19.49
C GLY A 118 -28.09 12.76 -18.37
N LEU A 119 -28.42 11.84 -17.46
CA LEU A 119 -27.49 11.38 -16.42
C LEU A 119 -26.28 10.66 -17.05
N ARG A 120 -26.54 9.78 -18.02
CA ARG A 120 -25.50 9.08 -18.78
C ARG A 120 -24.54 10.06 -19.43
N GLN A 121 -25.04 11.02 -20.21
CA GLN A 121 -24.21 12.00 -20.91
C GLN A 121 -23.36 12.83 -19.94
N TRP A 122 -23.97 13.31 -18.85
CA TRP A 122 -23.25 14.04 -17.81
C TRP A 122 -22.11 13.20 -17.22
N ALA A 123 -22.37 11.95 -16.83
CA ALA A 123 -21.38 11.09 -16.20
C ALA A 123 -20.27 10.66 -17.19
N GLN A 124 -20.59 10.45 -18.47
CA GLN A 124 -19.61 10.18 -19.52
C GLN A 124 -18.62 11.33 -19.68
N GLU A 125 -19.11 12.57 -19.66
CA GLU A 125 -18.24 13.77 -19.67
C GLU A 125 -17.38 13.86 -18.41
N ARG A 126 -17.94 13.58 -17.22
CA ARG A 126 -17.15 13.52 -15.96
C ARG A 126 -16.01 12.50 -16.05
N LEU A 127 -16.29 11.29 -16.54
CA LEU A 127 -15.27 10.24 -16.72
C LEU A 127 -14.18 10.67 -17.71
N SER A 128 -14.54 11.38 -18.77
CA SER A 128 -13.61 11.91 -19.77
C SER A 128 -12.67 12.98 -19.20
N ILE A 129 -13.04 13.62 -18.09
CA ILE A 129 -12.22 14.60 -17.36
C ILE A 129 -11.35 13.91 -16.30
N HIS A 130 -11.91 13.00 -15.51
CA HIS A 130 -11.20 12.38 -14.39
C HIS A 130 -10.17 11.34 -14.82
N LEU A 131 -10.46 10.53 -15.85
CA LEU A 131 -9.57 9.44 -16.25
C LEU A 131 -8.18 9.92 -16.72
N PRO A 132 -8.03 10.96 -17.57
CA PRO A 132 -6.72 11.46 -17.96
C PRO A 132 -5.87 11.92 -16.77
N VAL A 133 -6.50 12.56 -15.77
CA VAL A 133 -5.83 13.02 -14.55
C VAL A 133 -5.32 11.82 -13.74
N ALA A 134 -6.18 10.82 -13.52
CA ALA A 134 -5.83 9.60 -12.79
C ALA A 134 -4.72 8.80 -13.50
N LEU A 135 -4.77 8.69 -14.83
CA LEU A 135 -3.74 8.02 -15.63
C LEU A 135 -2.38 8.72 -15.54
N GLU A 136 -2.32 10.05 -15.62
CA GLU A 136 -1.05 10.77 -15.48
C GLU A 136 -0.49 10.64 -14.05
N ALA A 137 -1.33 10.71 -13.01
CA ALA A 137 -0.90 10.47 -11.64
C ALA A 137 -0.28 9.06 -11.48
N MET A 138 -0.95 8.04 -12.03
CA MET A 138 -0.48 6.65 -12.00
C MET A 138 0.81 6.44 -12.81
N LYS A 139 0.95 7.12 -13.95
CA LYS A 139 2.19 7.12 -14.75
C LYS A 139 3.36 7.70 -13.97
N LEU A 140 3.16 8.81 -13.28
CA LEU A 140 4.19 9.43 -12.45
C LEU A 140 4.56 8.54 -11.26
N GLU A 141 3.61 7.80 -10.68
CA GLU A 141 3.88 6.81 -9.63
C GLU A 141 4.73 5.66 -10.18
N TRP A 142 4.31 5.05 -11.30
CA TRP A 142 5.06 3.99 -11.99
C TRP A 142 6.48 4.44 -12.38
N GLN A 143 6.65 5.65 -12.89
CA GLN A 143 7.97 6.17 -13.29
C GLN A 143 8.97 6.28 -12.12
N LYS A 144 8.46 6.54 -10.91
CA LYS A 144 9.24 6.69 -9.68
C LYS A 144 9.55 5.35 -9.01
N ASP A 145 8.84 4.28 -9.36
CA ASP A 145 9.07 2.96 -8.78
C ASP A 145 10.44 2.39 -9.19
N GLU A 146 11.18 1.87 -8.22
CA GLU A 146 12.52 1.31 -8.43
C GLU A 146 12.49 0.00 -9.23
N ARG A 147 11.37 -0.73 -9.16
CA ARG A 147 11.09 -1.99 -9.86
C ARG A 147 10.19 -1.80 -11.08
N LYS A 148 10.07 -0.57 -11.60
CA LYS A 148 9.31 -0.33 -12.82
C LYS A 148 9.78 -1.22 -13.97
N ALA A 149 8.82 -1.82 -14.65
CA ALA A 149 9.04 -2.68 -15.81
C ALA A 149 7.97 -2.40 -16.87
N GLY A 150 8.17 -2.91 -18.08
CA GLY A 150 7.31 -2.61 -19.23
C GLY A 150 7.44 -1.16 -19.72
N GLN A 151 6.50 -0.73 -20.56
CA GLN A 151 6.47 0.62 -21.11
C GLN A 151 5.08 1.22 -20.95
N TRP A 152 4.98 2.44 -20.41
CA TRP A 152 3.68 3.11 -20.26
C TRP A 152 2.96 3.34 -21.59
N SER A 153 3.69 3.41 -22.71
CA SER A 153 3.11 3.47 -24.05
C SER A 153 2.22 2.27 -24.41
N SER A 154 2.28 1.16 -23.65
CA SER A 154 1.35 0.04 -23.83
C SER A 154 -0.01 0.26 -23.16
N VAL A 155 -0.20 1.33 -22.40
CA VAL A 155 -1.50 1.70 -21.83
C VAL A 155 -2.33 2.36 -22.92
N ASP A 156 -3.52 1.82 -23.16
CA ASP A 156 -4.51 2.38 -24.09
C ASP A 156 -5.55 3.18 -23.28
N PRO A 157 -5.53 4.53 -23.35
CA PRO A 157 -6.50 5.37 -22.63
C PRO A 157 -7.94 5.14 -23.06
N GLN A 158 -8.19 4.80 -24.34
CA GLN A 158 -9.54 4.57 -24.84
C GLN A 158 -10.11 3.30 -24.21
N ARG A 159 -9.33 2.21 -24.17
CA ARG A 159 -9.73 0.99 -23.47
C ARG A 159 -9.99 1.23 -21.98
N CYS A 160 -9.23 2.13 -21.35
CA CYS A 160 -9.47 2.52 -19.96
C CYS A 160 -10.79 3.26 -19.80
N LEU A 161 -11.09 4.19 -20.72
CA LEU A 161 -12.36 4.90 -20.75
C LEU A 161 -13.54 3.94 -20.97
N ASP A 162 -13.43 3.01 -21.93
CA ASP A 162 -14.45 2.00 -22.18
C ASP A 162 -14.77 1.16 -20.94
N MET A 163 -13.76 0.85 -20.10
CA MET A 163 -13.99 0.18 -18.81
C MET A 163 -14.77 1.07 -17.83
N CYS A 164 -14.42 2.36 -17.72
CA CYS A 164 -15.19 3.30 -16.90
C CYS A 164 -16.63 3.43 -17.39
N LEU A 165 -16.84 3.49 -18.71
CA LEU A 165 -18.16 3.60 -19.34
C LEU A 165 -19.04 2.36 -19.06
N LYS A 166 -18.45 1.16 -19.11
CA LYS A 166 -19.16 -0.07 -18.72
C LYS A 166 -19.55 -0.07 -17.24
N GLY A 167 -18.64 0.39 -16.37
CA GLY A 167 -18.95 0.59 -14.96
C GLY A 167 -20.09 1.60 -14.74
N LEU A 168 -20.12 2.66 -15.56
CA LEU A 168 -21.21 3.64 -15.54
C LEU A 168 -22.54 3.00 -15.91
N GLU A 169 -22.62 2.19 -16.97
CA GLU A 169 -23.88 1.51 -17.32
C GLU A 169 -24.35 0.55 -16.23
N MET A 170 -23.43 -0.16 -15.55
CA MET A 170 -23.76 -0.99 -14.40
C MET A 170 -24.33 -0.15 -13.24
N HIS A 171 -23.78 1.05 -12.97
CA HIS A 171 -24.32 1.95 -11.96
C HIS A 171 -25.66 2.58 -12.38
N LEU A 172 -25.82 2.97 -13.64
CA LEU A 172 -27.07 3.51 -14.18
C LEU A 172 -28.21 2.49 -14.09
N ALA A 173 -27.92 1.18 -14.16
CA ALA A 173 -28.91 0.14 -13.87
C ALA A 173 -29.41 0.21 -12.42
N GLU A 174 -28.54 0.49 -11.44
CA GLU A 174 -28.94 0.72 -10.04
C GLU A 174 -29.72 2.03 -9.86
N VAL A 175 -29.34 3.10 -10.58
CA VAL A 175 -30.10 4.36 -10.61
C VAL A 175 -31.51 4.15 -11.15
N LEU A 176 -31.65 3.43 -12.27
CA LEU A 176 -32.95 3.11 -12.86
C LEU A 176 -33.81 2.28 -11.89
N ARG A 177 -33.23 1.24 -11.27
CA ARG A 177 -33.93 0.47 -10.23
C ARG A 177 -34.39 1.35 -9.06
N CYS A 178 -33.56 2.29 -8.63
CA CYS A 178 -33.89 3.24 -7.57
C CYS A 178 -35.04 4.17 -7.97
N PHE A 179 -35.00 4.70 -9.19
CA PHE A 179 -36.06 5.54 -9.74
C PHE A 179 -37.38 4.78 -9.85
N ASP A 180 -37.37 3.56 -10.42
CA ASP A 180 -38.55 2.70 -10.57
C ASP A 180 -39.15 2.28 -9.22
N ALA A 181 -38.31 2.16 -8.19
CA ALA A 181 -38.71 1.95 -6.80
C ALA A 181 -39.08 3.26 -6.07
N ASN A 182 -39.24 4.37 -6.78
CA ASN A 182 -39.56 5.70 -6.26
C ASN A 182 -38.61 6.14 -5.13
N GLY A 183 -37.30 5.98 -5.33
CA GLY A 183 -36.25 6.36 -4.36
C GLY A 183 -36.01 5.34 -3.25
N GLY A 184 -36.70 4.20 -3.27
CA GLY A 184 -36.53 3.12 -2.30
C GLY A 184 -37.05 3.46 -0.89
N PRO A 185 -36.85 2.54 0.08
CA PRO A 185 -37.44 2.65 1.42
C PRO A 185 -36.91 3.84 2.24
N ASN A 186 -35.77 4.41 1.87
CA ASN A 186 -35.08 5.44 2.64
C ASN A 186 -35.29 6.88 2.12
N LEU A 187 -36.10 7.09 1.07
CA LEU A 187 -36.31 8.40 0.44
C LEU A 187 -36.69 9.49 1.45
N ASP A 188 -37.69 9.25 2.29
CA ASP A 188 -38.17 10.25 3.25
C ASP A 188 -37.13 10.61 4.30
N ALA A 189 -36.33 9.63 4.74
CA ALA A 189 -35.24 9.86 5.67
C ALA A 189 -34.12 10.68 5.00
N TRP A 190 -33.74 10.32 3.77
CA TRP A 190 -32.76 11.04 2.98
C TRP A 190 -33.20 12.49 2.73
N ARG A 191 -34.47 12.73 2.35
CA ARG A 191 -35.04 14.07 2.14
C ARG A 191 -34.95 14.93 3.40
N LYS A 192 -35.08 14.33 4.59
CA LYS A 192 -34.94 15.00 5.89
C LYS A 192 -33.48 15.27 6.29
N GLY A 193 -32.50 14.91 5.45
CA GLY A 193 -31.08 15.08 5.74
C GLY A 193 -30.49 13.99 6.64
N ILE A 194 -31.21 12.89 6.88
CA ILE A 194 -30.72 11.78 7.72
C ILE A 194 -29.65 11.03 6.95
N ARG A 195 -28.46 10.93 7.55
CA ARG A 195 -27.31 10.22 6.99
C ARG A 195 -26.90 9.05 7.90
N PRO A 196 -26.44 7.94 7.33
CA PRO A 196 -25.85 6.85 8.11
C PRO A 196 -24.49 7.28 8.68
N GLU A 197 -23.99 6.54 9.67
CA GLU A 197 -22.73 6.86 10.36
C GLU A 197 -21.53 7.04 9.41
N TRP A 198 -21.48 6.21 8.37
CA TRP A 198 -20.57 6.33 7.23
C TRP A 198 -21.43 6.54 5.97
N PRO A 199 -21.68 7.79 5.55
CA PRO A 199 -22.43 8.09 4.33
C PRO A 199 -21.58 7.82 3.09
N ALA A 200 -22.23 7.64 1.94
CA ALA A 200 -21.52 7.59 0.66
C ALA A 200 -20.76 8.91 0.44
N PRO A 201 -19.53 8.88 -0.10
CA PRO A 201 -18.80 10.11 -0.43
C PRO A 201 -19.56 10.96 -1.44
N ASP A 202 -19.91 12.18 -1.06
CA ASP A 202 -20.60 13.18 -1.91
C ASP A 202 -20.04 14.61 -1.72
N GLY A 203 -18.91 14.72 -1.03
CA GLY A 203 -18.28 16.00 -0.69
C GLY A 203 -19.05 16.83 0.36
N ARG A 204 -20.10 16.29 0.98
CA ARG A 204 -20.86 16.94 2.06
C ARG A 204 -20.41 16.45 3.42
N SER A 205 -20.68 17.27 4.43
CA SER A 205 -20.49 16.91 5.83
C SER A 205 -21.34 15.71 6.27
N TYR A 206 -20.91 15.05 7.34
CA TYR A 206 -21.60 13.90 7.92
C TYR A 206 -22.98 14.23 8.50
N ASN A 207 -23.29 15.51 8.72
CA ASN A 207 -24.55 15.95 9.30
C ASN A 207 -25.18 17.04 8.42
N ILE A 208 -26.42 16.81 7.99
CA ILE A 208 -27.24 17.83 7.33
C ILE A 208 -28.33 18.24 8.33
N ALA A 209 -28.22 19.45 8.87
CA ALA A 209 -29.08 19.91 9.95
C ALA A 209 -30.57 20.10 9.54
N LEU A 210 -30.84 20.21 8.24
CA LEU A 210 -32.16 20.51 7.68
C LEU A 210 -32.50 19.52 6.56
N ARG A 211 -33.56 19.82 5.80
CA ARG A 211 -33.90 19.12 4.57
C ARG A 211 -32.67 19.02 3.65
N HIS A 212 -32.48 17.87 3.00
CA HIS A 212 -31.41 17.68 2.04
C HIS A 212 -31.51 18.75 0.92
N PRO A 213 -30.41 19.45 0.55
CA PRO A 213 -30.47 20.58 -0.39
C PRO A 213 -30.99 20.22 -1.78
N LEU A 214 -30.89 18.94 -2.16
CA LEU A 214 -31.34 18.41 -3.45
C LEU A 214 -32.70 17.71 -3.38
N ALA A 215 -33.35 17.69 -2.21
CA ALA A 215 -34.66 17.04 -2.05
C ALA A 215 -35.75 17.76 -2.85
N GLN A 216 -36.61 16.98 -3.51
CA GLN A 216 -37.79 17.47 -4.21
C GLN A 216 -39.07 17.00 -3.51
N ASP A 217 -40.20 17.60 -3.89
CA ASP A 217 -41.53 17.16 -3.43
C ASP A 217 -42.14 16.17 -4.45
N GLY A 218 -43.00 15.28 -3.98
CA GLY A 218 -43.67 14.28 -4.84
C GLY A 218 -42.81 13.04 -5.09
N SER A 219 -42.96 12.44 -6.27
CA SER A 219 -42.20 11.26 -6.71
C SER A 219 -40.70 11.52 -6.73
N ALA A 220 -39.89 10.47 -6.61
CA ALA A 220 -38.44 10.60 -6.69
C ALA A 220 -38.04 11.13 -8.08
N SER A 221 -37.17 12.15 -8.09
CA SER A 221 -36.56 12.64 -9.32
C SER A 221 -35.34 11.79 -9.74
N TRP A 222 -34.87 11.95 -10.97
CA TRP A 222 -33.63 11.31 -11.44
C TRP A 222 -32.39 11.74 -10.63
N ILE A 223 -32.38 12.98 -10.14
CA ILE A 223 -31.32 13.46 -9.25
C ILE A 223 -31.39 12.74 -7.90
N GLU A 224 -32.58 12.62 -7.31
CA GLU A 224 -32.74 11.87 -6.06
C GLU A 224 -32.35 10.40 -6.23
N ALA A 225 -32.73 9.78 -7.35
CA ALA A 225 -32.35 8.40 -7.66
C ALA A 225 -30.82 8.23 -7.75
N TRP A 226 -30.10 9.16 -8.42
CA TRP A 226 -28.63 9.18 -8.48
C TRP A 226 -28.01 9.31 -7.09
N GLU A 227 -28.46 10.29 -6.29
CA GLU A 227 -27.90 10.54 -4.97
C GLU A 227 -28.16 9.38 -4.00
N ILE A 228 -29.34 8.78 -4.05
CA ILE A 228 -29.76 7.71 -3.14
C ILE A 228 -29.11 6.37 -3.53
N SER A 229 -29.01 6.05 -4.82
CA SER A 229 -28.41 4.80 -5.28
C SER A 229 -26.88 4.78 -5.17
N ARG A 230 -26.25 5.94 -4.98
CA ARG A 230 -24.81 6.09 -4.79
C ARG A 230 -24.29 5.10 -3.74
N PRO A 231 -23.37 4.20 -4.10
CA PRO A 231 -22.81 3.26 -3.14
C PRO A 231 -21.89 4.00 -2.16
N TRP A 232 -21.66 3.40 -1.00
CA TRP A 232 -20.49 3.77 -0.22
C TRP A 232 -19.22 3.26 -0.91
N PHE A 233 -18.14 4.04 -0.87
CA PHE A 233 -16.80 3.68 -1.32
C PHE A 233 -15.77 4.49 -0.51
N VAL A 234 -14.48 4.17 -0.62
CA VAL A 234 -13.43 4.97 0.03
C VAL A 234 -13.36 6.36 -0.61
N ASP A 235 -13.42 7.43 0.19
CA ASP A 235 -13.32 8.79 -0.35
C ASP A 235 -11.98 8.95 -1.11
N PRO A 236 -11.98 9.34 -2.40
CA PRO A 236 -10.76 9.47 -3.19
C PRO A 236 -9.74 10.47 -2.64
N ASN A 237 -10.14 11.32 -1.69
CA ASN A 237 -9.29 12.30 -1.03
C ASN A 237 -8.83 11.85 0.37
N ALA A 238 -9.30 10.71 0.89
CA ALA A 238 -8.86 10.17 2.17
C ALA A 238 -7.39 9.70 2.12
N GLY A 239 -6.77 9.62 3.30
CA GLY A 239 -5.44 9.06 3.47
C GLY A 239 -5.39 7.60 3.04
N LYS A 240 -4.27 7.17 2.46
CA LYS A 240 -4.10 5.76 2.04
C LYS A 240 -4.29 4.82 3.23
N PHE A 241 -5.11 3.77 3.06
CA PHE A 241 -5.42 2.77 4.09
C PHE A 241 -6.09 3.33 5.36
N SER A 242 -6.67 4.53 5.31
CA SER A 242 -7.30 5.18 6.46
C SER A 242 -8.74 4.70 6.72
N MET A 243 -9.43 4.14 5.71
CA MET A 243 -10.84 3.78 5.77
C MET A 243 -11.09 2.27 5.64
N ASN A 244 -10.25 1.46 6.29
CA ASN A 244 -10.42 0.00 6.32
C ASN A 244 -11.53 -0.44 7.30
N ALA A 245 -12.13 -1.58 7.02
CA ALA A 245 -12.82 -2.39 8.01
C ALA A 245 -11.79 -3.26 8.75
N ILE A 246 -11.70 -3.10 10.07
CA ILE A 246 -10.74 -3.81 10.92
C ILE A 246 -11.53 -4.73 11.86
N HIS A 247 -11.07 -5.98 11.96
CA HIS A 247 -11.61 -6.96 12.89
C HIS A 247 -11.61 -6.41 14.32
N PRO A 248 -12.62 -6.69 15.18
CA PRO A 248 -12.67 -6.21 16.57
C PRO A 248 -11.42 -6.51 17.40
N GLU A 249 -10.75 -7.62 17.08
CA GLU A 249 -9.49 -8.04 17.72
C GLU A 249 -8.24 -7.63 16.91
N HIS A 250 -8.40 -6.76 15.92
CA HIS A 250 -7.36 -6.10 15.13
C HIS A 250 -6.46 -6.99 14.24
N TRP A 251 -6.63 -8.32 14.22
CA TRP A 251 -5.72 -9.23 13.49
C TRP A 251 -6.01 -9.34 11.99
N PHE A 252 -7.17 -8.87 11.50
CA PHE A 252 -7.54 -8.87 10.08
C PHE A 252 -8.12 -7.53 9.64
N GLN A 253 -7.88 -7.17 8.37
CA GLN A 253 -8.44 -5.96 7.76
C GLN A 253 -8.79 -6.17 6.28
N GLY A 254 -9.76 -5.38 5.82
CA GLY A 254 -10.18 -5.30 4.42
C GLY A 254 -10.67 -3.91 4.04
N GLU A 255 -10.68 -3.63 2.74
CA GLU A 255 -11.21 -2.41 2.14
C GLU A 255 -12.25 -2.83 1.10
N TYR A 256 -13.46 -2.27 1.17
CA TYR A 256 -14.53 -2.56 0.23
C TYR A 256 -14.48 -1.55 -0.93
N ASP A 257 -14.58 -2.01 -2.18
CA ASP A 257 -14.57 -1.11 -3.34
C ASP A 257 -15.89 -0.32 -3.38
N LEU A 258 -17.04 -1.00 -3.45
CA LEU A 258 -18.37 -0.38 -3.35
C LEU A 258 -19.31 -1.17 -2.43
N VAL A 259 -20.20 -0.46 -1.72
CA VAL A 259 -21.28 -1.05 -0.93
C VAL A 259 -22.62 -0.36 -1.24
N TYR A 260 -23.50 -1.05 -1.96
CA TYR A 260 -24.86 -0.59 -2.22
C TYR A 260 -25.79 -1.00 -1.08
N ARG A 261 -26.70 -0.09 -0.71
CA ARG A 261 -27.68 -0.30 0.37
C ARG A 261 -29.00 0.47 0.20
N TRP A 262 -29.21 1.03 -0.98
CA TRP A 262 -30.29 1.98 -1.21
C TRP A 262 -31.68 1.31 -1.15
N ASP A 263 -31.77 0.05 -1.59
CA ASP A 263 -33.00 -0.76 -1.60
C ASP A 263 -33.27 -1.47 -0.26
N GLY A 264 -32.43 -1.24 0.75
CA GLY A 264 -32.48 -1.91 2.05
C GLY A 264 -31.70 -3.23 2.12
N SER A 265 -31.22 -3.76 0.98
CA SER A 265 -30.32 -4.92 0.94
C SER A 265 -28.86 -4.49 0.89
N ILE A 266 -27.95 -5.22 1.54
CA ILE A 266 -26.52 -4.94 1.54
C ILE A 266 -25.84 -5.73 0.42
N ASN A 267 -25.33 -5.03 -0.59
CA ASN A 267 -24.57 -5.61 -1.70
C ASN A 267 -23.13 -5.07 -1.69
N ILE A 268 -22.16 -5.97 -1.50
CA ILE A 268 -20.74 -5.64 -1.63
C ILE A 268 -20.29 -5.95 -3.05
N VAL A 269 -19.75 -4.94 -3.71
CA VAL A 269 -19.25 -5.04 -5.09
C VAL A 269 -17.74 -4.80 -5.10
N ASP A 270 -17.03 -5.70 -5.77
CA ASP A 270 -15.59 -5.61 -6.05
C ASP A 270 -15.39 -5.19 -7.52
N LEU A 271 -14.75 -4.04 -7.73
CA LEU A 271 -14.50 -3.47 -9.06
C LEU A 271 -13.21 -4.04 -9.63
N LYS A 272 -13.26 -4.55 -10.86
CA LYS A 272 -12.07 -5.09 -11.53
C LYS A 272 -11.94 -4.55 -12.94
N ALA A 273 -10.96 -3.67 -13.13
CA ALA A 273 -10.51 -3.17 -14.43
C ALA A 273 -9.76 -4.25 -15.25
N SER A 274 -10.43 -5.37 -15.50
CA SER A 274 -9.90 -6.52 -16.22
C SER A 274 -11.03 -7.33 -16.85
N VAL A 275 -10.68 -8.24 -17.75
CA VAL A 275 -11.63 -9.20 -18.35
C VAL A 275 -11.94 -10.39 -17.44
N GLY A 276 -11.19 -10.60 -16.35
CA GLY A 276 -11.43 -11.72 -15.44
C GLY A 276 -11.08 -13.12 -15.98
N ALA A 277 -10.29 -13.23 -17.04
CA ALA A 277 -9.99 -14.50 -17.72
C ALA A 277 -8.68 -15.18 -17.28
N GLY A 278 -8.31 -15.07 -16.01
CA GLY A 278 -7.05 -15.64 -15.51
C GLY A 278 -7.16 -16.20 -14.10
N ASP A 279 -6.14 -16.95 -13.67
CA ASP A 279 -6.09 -17.62 -12.36
C ASP A 279 -6.39 -16.69 -11.17
N ARG A 280 -6.02 -15.40 -11.27
CA ARG A 280 -6.32 -14.39 -10.24
C ARG A 280 -7.82 -14.21 -9.98
N SER A 281 -8.70 -14.53 -10.93
CA SER A 281 -10.15 -14.40 -10.72
C SER A 281 -10.67 -15.25 -9.58
N GLY A 282 -10.04 -16.40 -9.29
CA GLY A 282 -10.40 -17.20 -8.13
C GLY A 282 -10.06 -16.52 -6.80
N ASN A 283 -9.04 -15.66 -6.76
CA ASN A 283 -8.70 -14.90 -5.55
C ASN A 283 -9.76 -13.86 -5.21
N TYR A 284 -10.40 -13.26 -6.23
CA TYR A 284 -11.45 -12.27 -6.02
C TYR A 284 -12.71 -12.90 -5.42
N VAL A 285 -13.01 -14.17 -5.80
CA VAL A 285 -14.11 -14.95 -5.20
C VAL A 285 -13.87 -15.16 -3.71
N GLU A 286 -12.69 -15.66 -3.33
CA GLU A 286 -12.35 -15.88 -1.92
C GLU A 286 -12.29 -14.57 -1.12
N GLN A 287 -11.79 -13.49 -1.75
CA GLN A 287 -11.75 -12.16 -1.15
C GLN A 287 -13.15 -11.65 -0.79
N LEU A 288 -14.12 -11.72 -1.69
CA LEU A 288 -15.50 -11.28 -1.38
C LEU A 288 -16.14 -12.11 -0.27
N ARG A 289 -15.87 -13.42 -0.21
CA ARG A 289 -16.36 -14.28 0.88
C ARG A 289 -15.73 -13.90 2.24
N MET A 290 -14.44 -13.59 2.26
CA MET A 290 -13.77 -13.03 3.46
C MET A 290 -14.35 -11.67 3.87
N TYR A 291 -14.74 -10.85 2.89
CA TYR A 291 -15.35 -9.54 3.11
C TYR A 291 -16.77 -9.63 3.68
N ALA A 292 -17.54 -10.65 3.30
CA ALA A 292 -18.82 -10.97 3.95
C ALA A 292 -18.65 -11.36 5.42
N MET A 293 -17.66 -12.22 5.73
CA MET A 293 -17.30 -12.56 7.12
C MET A 293 -16.91 -11.30 7.89
N LEU A 294 -16.03 -10.47 7.32
CA LEU A 294 -15.56 -9.24 7.96
C LEU A 294 -16.73 -8.28 8.22
N TRP A 295 -17.67 -8.16 7.27
CA TRP A 295 -18.89 -7.37 7.47
C TRP A 295 -19.65 -7.90 8.70
N TRP A 296 -19.99 -9.18 8.71
CA TRP A 296 -20.73 -9.78 9.81
C TRP A 296 -20.08 -9.55 11.18
N VAL A 297 -18.77 -9.77 11.27
CA VAL A 297 -18.03 -9.61 12.54
C VAL A 297 -17.93 -8.15 12.97
N THR A 298 -17.69 -7.23 12.03
CA THR A 298 -17.58 -5.79 12.35
C THR A 298 -18.91 -5.16 12.76
N HIS A 299 -20.03 -5.81 12.49
CA HIS A 299 -21.40 -5.40 12.83
C HIS A 299 -21.96 -6.15 14.04
N ASP A 300 -21.08 -6.50 14.99
CA ASP A 300 -21.42 -7.23 16.21
C ASP A 300 -22.18 -8.53 15.95
N ARG A 301 -21.97 -9.14 14.78
CA ARG A 301 -22.62 -10.38 14.34
C ARG A 301 -24.13 -10.28 14.18
N LYS A 302 -24.69 -9.07 14.05
CA LYS A 302 -26.14 -8.79 13.94
C LYS A 302 -26.63 -8.59 12.51
N GLU A 303 -25.74 -8.27 11.58
CA GLU A 303 -26.07 -7.96 10.19
C GLU A 303 -25.20 -8.82 9.26
N THR A 304 -25.80 -9.33 8.18
CA THR A 304 -25.10 -10.07 7.13
C THR A 304 -25.31 -9.37 5.80
N VAL A 305 -24.42 -9.63 4.84
CA VAL A 305 -24.60 -9.16 3.47
C VAL A 305 -25.67 -9.98 2.76
N ASP A 306 -26.39 -9.37 1.82
CA ASP A 306 -27.42 -10.03 1.03
C ASP A 306 -26.87 -10.49 -0.33
N LYS A 307 -25.91 -9.74 -0.89
CA LYS A 307 -25.32 -9.99 -2.22
C LYS A 307 -23.82 -9.70 -2.24
N LEU A 308 -23.12 -10.45 -3.09
CA LEU A 308 -21.69 -10.28 -3.38
C LEU A 308 -21.49 -10.31 -4.88
N GLU A 309 -20.84 -9.29 -5.43
CA GLU A 309 -20.66 -9.15 -6.87
C GLU A 309 -19.23 -8.75 -7.24
N ILE A 310 -18.74 -9.28 -8.36
CA ILE A 310 -17.53 -8.77 -9.02
C ILE A 310 -17.94 -8.14 -10.34
N TRP A 311 -17.59 -6.86 -10.52
CA TRP A 311 -17.83 -6.13 -11.75
C TRP A 311 -16.57 -6.16 -12.62
N TYR A 312 -16.57 -7.02 -13.63
CA TYR A 312 -15.49 -7.13 -14.61
C TYR A 312 -15.66 -6.11 -15.73
N LEU A 313 -15.15 -4.90 -15.50
CA LEU A 313 -15.29 -3.77 -16.42
C LEU A 313 -14.68 -4.07 -17.81
N GLY A 314 -13.62 -4.88 -17.87
CA GLY A 314 -13.02 -5.27 -19.15
C GLY A 314 -13.89 -6.23 -19.96
N ALA A 315 -14.74 -7.01 -19.31
CA ALA A 315 -15.62 -8.01 -19.93
C ALA A 315 -17.08 -7.55 -20.05
N ASP A 316 -17.43 -6.40 -19.47
CA ASP A 316 -18.83 -5.94 -19.36
C ASP A 316 -19.74 -6.99 -18.70
N ALA A 317 -19.29 -7.51 -17.55
CA ALA A 317 -19.95 -8.63 -16.88
C ALA A 317 -19.99 -8.44 -15.36
N ILE A 318 -21.14 -8.76 -14.77
CA ILE A 318 -21.34 -8.87 -13.32
C ILE A 318 -21.34 -10.35 -12.96
N LYS A 319 -20.41 -10.76 -12.09
CA LYS A 319 -20.36 -12.11 -11.54
C LYS A 319 -20.93 -12.11 -10.13
N GLN A 320 -22.03 -12.85 -9.93
CA GLN A 320 -22.61 -13.10 -8.62
C GLN A 320 -21.78 -14.15 -7.86
N ILE A 321 -21.58 -13.91 -6.56
CA ILE A 321 -20.87 -14.82 -5.65
C ILE A 321 -21.83 -15.25 -4.54
N ASP A 322 -21.79 -16.55 -4.21
CA ASP A 322 -22.60 -17.08 -3.11
C ASP A 322 -22.14 -16.48 -1.77
N VAL A 323 -23.09 -15.88 -1.06
CA VAL A 323 -22.91 -15.37 0.30
C VAL A 323 -22.62 -16.55 1.23
N PRO A 324 -21.52 -16.55 1.98
CA PRO A 324 -21.21 -17.62 2.93
C PRO A 324 -22.27 -17.67 4.04
N THR A 325 -22.67 -18.87 4.41
CA THR A 325 -23.53 -19.12 5.56
C THR A 325 -22.88 -18.69 6.87
N LEU A 326 -23.67 -18.50 7.93
CA LEU A 326 -23.14 -18.20 9.27
C LEU A 326 -22.14 -19.25 9.77
N ALA A 327 -22.33 -20.52 9.41
CA ALA A 327 -21.40 -21.60 9.78
C ALA A 327 -20.06 -21.48 9.04
N GLU A 328 -20.11 -21.20 7.73
CA GLU A 328 -18.91 -20.96 6.93
C GLU A 328 -18.16 -19.71 7.39
N MET A 329 -18.87 -18.61 7.72
CA MET A 329 -18.21 -17.39 8.22
C MET A 329 -17.51 -17.61 9.56
N LYS A 330 -18.11 -18.40 10.48
CA LYS A 330 -17.46 -18.79 11.74
C LYS A 330 -16.21 -19.64 11.53
N ALA A 331 -16.30 -20.63 10.64
CA ALA A 331 -15.16 -21.48 10.31
C ALA A 331 -14.03 -20.65 9.68
N MET A 332 -14.38 -19.79 8.72
CA MET A 332 -13.44 -18.91 8.03
C MET A 332 -12.75 -17.94 8.99
N GLU A 333 -13.48 -17.32 9.92
CA GLU A 333 -12.89 -16.45 10.95
C GLU A 333 -11.86 -17.22 11.80
N ALA A 334 -12.18 -18.43 12.25
CA ALA A 334 -11.29 -19.26 13.05
C ALA A 334 -10.03 -19.72 12.25
N GLU A 335 -10.21 -20.09 10.98
CA GLU A 335 -9.12 -20.46 10.07
C GLU A 335 -8.19 -19.28 9.80
N LEU A 336 -8.75 -18.10 9.53
CA LEU A 336 -7.97 -16.88 9.29
C LEU A 336 -7.24 -16.41 10.55
N ASN A 337 -7.84 -16.57 11.72
CA ASN A 337 -7.16 -16.25 12.98
C ASN A 337 -6.00 -17.22 13.25
N SER A 338 -6.20 -18.52 13.00
CA SER A 338 -5.13 -19.53 13.09
C SER A 338 -3.99 -19.23 12.12
N LEU A 339 -4.33 -18.84 10.88
CA LEU A 339 -3.37 -18.42 9.88
C LEU A 339 -2.64 -17.13 10.27
N TRP A 340 -3.32 -16.17 10.89
CA TRP A 340 -2.66 -14.98 11.43
C TRP A 340 -1.62 -15.36 12.49
N HIS A 341 -1.94 -16.23 13.44
CA HIS A 341 -0.97 -16.73 14.42
C HIS A 341 0.23 -17.39 13.75
N GLN A 342 -0.01 -18.25 12.75
CA GLN A 342 1.03 -18.94 11.99
C GLN A 342 1.97 -17.98 11.21
N LEU A 343 1.42 -16.90 10.64
CA LEU A 343 2.16 -16.04 9.72
C LEU A 343 2.69 -14.73 10.35
N LYS A 344 2.07 -14.29 11.44
CA LYS A 344 2.26 -12.96 12.05
C LYS A 344 2.50 -13.01 13.55
N GLY A 345 2.07 -14.08 14.23
CA GLY A 345 2.36 -14.29 15.64
C GLY A 345 3.86 -14.46 15.85
N GLU A 346 4.46 -15.37 15.08
CA GLU A 346 5.91 -15.51 14.92
C GLU A 346 6.27 -15.37 13.45
N THR A 347 7.50 -14.94 13.14
CA THR A 347 7.95 -14.88 11.75
C THR A 347 8.26 -16.30 11.30
N PRO A 348 7.55 -16.86 10.30
CA PRO A 348 7.81 -18.22 9.85
C PRO A 348 9.21 -18.34 9.25
N THR A 349 9.77 -19.54 9.27
CA THR A 349 11.01 -19.86 8.57
C THR A 349 10.74 -20.12 7.08
N MET A 350 11.80 -20.22 6.28
CA MET A 350 11.66 -20.57 4.87
C MET A 350 11.15 -22.01 4.66
N GLU A 351 11.43 -22.90 5.62
CA GLU A 351 11.02 -24.30 5.63
C GLU A 351 9.51 -24.43 5.90
N ASP A 352 8.96 -23.59 6.77
CA ASP A 352 7.50 -23.48 7.03
C ASP A 352 6.72 -23.00 5.79
N CYS A 353 7.42 -22.47 4.78
CA CYS A 353 6.86 -21.92 3.56
C CYS A 353 7.38 -22.67 2.32
N PRO A 354 6.96 -23.94 2.10
CA PRO A 354 7.49 -24.76 1.04
C PRO A 354 7.13 -24.23 -0.36
N PRO A 355 7.96 -24.52 -1.39
CA PRO A 355 7.76 -24.11 -2.79
C PRO A 355 6.69 -24.95 -3.51
N ASN A 356 5.58 -25.25 -2.82
CA ASN A 356 4.49 -26.10 -3.30
C ASN A 356 3.27 -25.23 -3.67
N PRO A 357 3.26 -24.59 -4.86
CA PRO A 357 2.12 -23.77 -5.28
C PRO A 357 0.88 -24.62 -5.50
N SER A 358 -0.29 -24.02 -5.25
CA SER A 358 -1.56 -24.60 -5.68
C SER A 358 -1.66 -24.60 -7.23
N PRO A 359 -2.40 -25.57 -7.81
CA PRO A 359 -2.65 -25.61 -9.24
C PRO A 359 -3.20 -24.28 -9.79
N MET A 360 -2.93 -24.00 -11.06
CA MET A 360 -3.55 -22.87 -11.75
C MET A 360 -5.05 -23.11 -11.90
N ARG A 361 -5.86 -22.08 -11.70
CA ARG A 361 -7.30 -22.11 -11.97
C ARG A 361 -7.59 -21.54 -13.36
N GLY A 362 -8.57 -22.13 -14.04
CA GLY A 362 -9.04 -21.67 -15.35
C GLY A 362 -10.24 -20.73 -15.20
N PHE A 363 -10.18 -19.58 -15.87
CA PHE A 363 -11.32 -18.67 -15.99
C PHE A 363 -11.42 -18.12 -17.41
N SER A 364 -12.64 -18.01 -17.93
CA SER A 364 -12.96 -17.27 -19.16
C SER A 364 -13.42 -15.83 -18.82
N PRO A 365 -13.64 -14.94 -19.81
CA PRO A 365 -14.10 -13.58 -19.56
C PRO A 365 -15.33 -13.52 -18.63
N GLY A 366 -15.37 -12.52 -17.76
CA GLY A 366 -16.37 -12.37 -16.71
C GLY A 366 -16.14 -13.26 -15.47
N GLY A 367 -14.95 -13.86 -15.33
CA GLY A 367 -14.62 -14.71 -14.18
C GLY A 367 -15.41 -16.01 -14.15
N VAL A 368 -15.85 -16.51 -15.31
CA VAL A 368 -16.57 -17.79 -15.41
C VAL A 368 -15.56 -18.93 -15.31
N PRO A 369 -15.74 -19.91 -14.40
CA PRO A 369 -14.82 -21.04 -14.28
C PRO A 369 -14.65 -21.79 -15.60
N SER A 370 -13.42 -22.16 -15.93
CA SER A 370 -13.08 -22.92 -17.14
C SER A 370 -12.01 -23.98 -16.83
N LYS A 371 -11.65 -24.80 -17.82
CA LYS A 371 -10.60 -25.81 -17.66
C LYS A 371 -9.29 -25.13 -17.22
N ALA A 372 -8.71 -25.62 -16.13
CA ALA A 372 -7.42 -25.18 -15.63
C ALA A 372 -6.32 -25.33 -16.70
N PRO A 373 -5.38 -24.35 -16.81
CA PRO A 373 -4.17 -24.54 -17.60
C PRO A 373 -3.35 -25.72 -17.07
N GLU A 374 -2.75 -26.49 -17.97
CA GLU A 374 -1.86 -27.61 -17.62
C GLU A 374 -0.45 -27.14 -17.24
N THR A 375 -0.12 -25.87 -17.50
CA THR A 375 1.17 -25.28 -17.17
C THR A 375 1.31 -25.04 -15.65
N PRO A 376 2.43 -25.49 -15.03
CA PRO A 376 2.70 -25.21 -13.64
C PRO A 376 2.79 -23.71 -13.35
N ARG A 377 2.35 -23.29 -12.16
CA ARG A 377 2.43 -21.89 -11.70
C ARG A 377 3.85 -21.32 -11.74
N CYS A 378 4.85 -22.15 -11.44
CA CYS A 378 6.25 -21.72 -11.38
C CYS A 378 6.81 -21.29 -12.74
N THR A 379 6.23 -21.71 -13.87
CA THR A 379 6.74 -21.37 -15.21
C THR A 379 6.69 -19.87 -15.51
N SER A 380 5.69 -19.17 -14.97
CA SER A 380 5.47 -17.72 -15.13
C SER A 380 5.74 -16.91 -13.86
N CYS A 381 6.22 -17.55 -12.80
CA CYS A 381 6.54 -16.87 -11.54
C CYS A 381 7.77 -15.96 -11.69
N ASP A 382 7.69 -14.73 -11.18
CA ASP A 382 8.81 -13.77 -11.17
C ASP A 382 10.03 -14.28 -10.40
N TRP A 383 9.81 -15.21 -9.45
CA TRP A 383 10.83 -15.76 -8.56
C TRP A 383 11.40 -17.10 -9.05
N LYS A 384 10.99 -17.60 -10.22
CA LYS A 384 11.37 -18.95 -10.68
C LYS A 384 12.88 -19.17 -10.78
N ALA A 385 13.66 -18.12 -11.06
CA ALA A 385 15.11 -18.23 -11.22
C ALA A 385 15.87 -18.42 -9.90
N VAL A 386 15.27 -18.06 -8.76
CA VAL A 386 15.87 -18.19 -7.42
C VAL A 386 15.11 -19.15 -6.51
N CYS A 387 13.92 -19.61 -6.94
CA CYS A 387 13.09 -20.53 -6.19
C CYS A 387 13.32 -21.98 -6.65
N PRO A 388 13.47 -22.96 -5.74
CA PRO A 388 13.55 -24.38 -6.08
C PRO A 388 12.26 -24.93 -6.73
N GLY A 389 11.12 -24.26 -6.57
CA GLY A 389 9.90 -24.60 -7.31
C GLY A 389 9.98 -24.26 -8.79
N GLY A 390 10.96 -23.43 -9.20
CA GLY A 390 11.32 -23.14 -10.58
C GLY A 390 12.67 -23.77 -10.94
N ASN A 391 13.63 -22.94 -11.32
CA ASN A 391 14.98 -23.33 -11.74
C ASN A 391 16.06 -22.93 -10.71
N GLY A 392 15.68 -22.34 -9.58
CA GLY A 392 16.61 -21.92 -8.53
C GLY A 392 16.93 -23.02 -7.53
N SER A 393 17.58 -22.65 -6.42
CA SER A 393 17.92 -23.59 -5.34
C SER A 393 17.77 -22.94 -3.96
N ASP A 394 17.62 -23.78 -2.93
CA ASP A 394 17.69 -23.39 -1.51
C ASP A 394 19.10 -23.50 -0.92
N SER A 395 20.11 -23.75 -1.75
CA SER A 395 21.50 -23.90 -1.33
C SER A 395 22.21 -22.54 -1.25
N GLN A 396 21.64 -21.58 -0.52
CA GLN A 396 22.27 -20.27 -0.39
C GLN A 396 23.45 -20.31 0.58
N LEU A 397 24.47 -19.49 0.31
CA LEU A 397 25.60 -19.30 1.22
C LEU A 397 25.14 -18.62 2.51
N ASN A 398 25.92 -18.80 3.58
CA ASN A 398 25.82 -18.02 4.80
C ASN A 398 27.24 -17.57 5.20
N GLY A 399 27.58 -16.31 4.93
CA GLY A 399 28.89 -15.75 5.25
C GLY A 399 30.08 -16.55 4.69
N GLY A 400 31.13 -16.64 5.50
CA GLY A 400 32.37 -17.38 5.19
C GLY A 400 33.51 -16.48 4.71
N THR A 401 34.56 -17.07 4.14
CA THR A 401 35.73 -16.31 3.66
C THR A 401 35.91 -16.52 2.17
N VAL A 402 36.11 -15.45 1.42
CA VAL A 402 36.33 -15.50 -0.03
C VAL A 402 37.57 -14.74 -0.44
N ARG A 403 38.28 -15.26 -1.44
CA ARG A 403 39.33 -14.53 -2.14
C ARG A 403 38.79 -14.03 -3.47
N LEU A 404 38.57 -12.72 -3.57
CA LEU A 404 38.02 -12.14 -4.80
C LEU A 404 39.04 -12.24 -5.95
N PRO A 405 38.61 -12.51 -7.19
CA PRO A 405 39.47 -12.48 -8.37
C PRO A 405 40.31 -11.19 -8.43
N GLY A 406 41.62 -11.37 -8.67
CA GLY A 406 42.60 -10.29 -8.72
C GLY A 406 42.98 -9.70 -7.35
N SER A 407 42.49 -10.24 -6.23
CA SER A 407 42.89 -9.82 -4.89
C SER A 407 43.76 -10.86 -4.21
N THR A 408 44.82 -10.41 -3.55
CA THR A 408 45.63 -11.25 -2.66
C THR A 408 45.01 -11.37 -1.27
N ALA A 409 44.10 -10.46 -0.91
CA ALA A 409 43.41 -10.46 0.38
C ALA A 409 42.21 -11.40 0.39
N SER A 410 41.99 -12.05 1.53
CA SER A 410 40.75 -12.75 1.86
C SER A 410 39.78 -11.78 2.51
N TYR A 411 38.49 -11.93 2.21
CA TYR A 411 37.40 -11.13 2.75
C TYR A 411 36.53 -12.02 3.59
N ASP A 412 36.34 -11.66 4.87
CA ASP A 412 35.36 -12.29 5.74
C ASP A 412 33.98 -11.69 5.45
N LEU A 413 33.06 -12.57 5.11
CA LEU A 413 31.69 -12.30 4.72
C LEU A 413 30.78 -12.59 5.92
N THR A 414 29.91 -11.65 6.22
CA THR A 414 28.92 -11.76 7.29
C THR A 414 27.58 -12.20 6.70
N GLY A 415 26.87 -13.08 7.40
CA GLY A 415 25.48 -13.42 7.08
C GLY A 415 24.57 -12.19 7.19
N ILE A 416 23.49 -12.14 6.41
CA ILE A 416 22.63 -10.94 6.36
C ILE A 416 21.91 -10.71 7.70
N ASP A 417 21.54 -11.77 8.42
CA ASP A 417 20.90 -11.71 9.75
C ASP A 417 21.84 -11.24 10.88
N GLU A 418 23.14 -11.47 10.72
CA GLU A 418 24.19 -11.03 11.67
C GLU A 418 24.57 -9.54 11.51
N LEU A 419 24.03 -8.85 10.50
CA LEU A 419 24.29 -7.43 10.29
C LEU A 419 23.55 -6.59 11.31
N GLU A 420 24.29 -5.85 12.13
CA GLU A 420 23.74 -4.89 13.10
C GLU A 420 23.94 -3.44 12.59
N PRO A 421 22.93 -2.84 11.93
CA PRO A 421 23.01 -1.46 11.47
C PRO A 421 22.66 -0.43 12.56
N ARG A 422 22.14 -0.87 13.71
CA ARG A 422 21.68 0.02 14.77
C ARG A 422 22.67 0.05 15.92
N MET A 423 22.65 1.14 16.65
CA MET A 423 23.37 1.25 17.90
C MET A 423 22.58 2.10 18.90
N THR A 424 22.79 1.83 20.18
CA THR A 424 22.30 2.66 21.26
C THR A 424 23.48 3.34 21.93
N LEU A 425 23.39 4.64 22.20
CA LEU A 425 24.45 5.38 22.89
C LEU A 425 23.88 6.54 23.70
N ILE A 426 24.64 7.02 24.67
CA ILE A 426 24.31 8.22 25.43
C ILE A 426 25.25 9.37 25.05
N ALA A 427 24.68 10.51 24.66
CA ALA A 427 25.43 11.71 24.30
C ALA A 427 24.82 12.97 24.92
N GLU A 428 25.57 14.06 24.90
CA GLU A 428 25.09 15.37 25.33
C GLU A 428 24.56 16.15 24.13
N VAL A 429 23.43 16.84 24.29
CA VAL A 429 22.87 17.72 23.26
C VAL A 429 23.74 18.97 23.15
N PHE A 430 24.44 19.10 22.03
CA PHE A 430 25.28 20.26 21.76
C PHE A 430 24.48 21.48 21.26
N SER A 431 23.48 21.23 20.40
CA SER A 431 22.61 22.29 19.88
C SER A 431 21.29 21.74 19.38
N VAL A 432 20.22 22.48 19.62
CA VAL A 432 18.90 22.28 18.99
C VAL A 432 18.56 23.56 18.23
N THR A 433 18.25 23.43 16.95
CA THR A 433 17.94 24.58 16.08
C THR A 433 16.74 24.28 15.19
N GLY A 434 15.89 25.28 14.98
CA GLY A 434 14.56 25.06 14.40
C GLY A 434 13.65 24.28 15.36
N GLY A 435 12.46 23.92 14.89
CA GLY A 435 11.41 23.34 15.73
C GLY A 435 10.28 24.33 16.00
N GLY A 436 9.05 23.85 15.91
CA GLY A 436 7.78 24.57 16.01
C GLY A 436 6.62 23.65 15.62
N GLU A 437 5.38 24.13 15.58
CA GLU A 437 4.24 23.32 15.13
C GLU A 437 4.51 22.76 13.70
N GLY A 438 4.60 21.44 13.60
CA GLY A 438 4.77 20.72 12.33
C GLY A 438 6.19 20.71 11.73
N GLN A 439 7.23 21.18 12.44
CA GLN A 439 8.62 21.12 11.94
C GLN A 439 9.57 20.36 12.87
N ARG A 440 10.29 19.39 12.30
CA ARG A 440 11.30 18.61 13.02
C ARG A 440 12.52 19.46 13.41
N PRO A 441 12.97 19.42 14.68
CA PRO A 441 14.16 20.15 15.09
C PRO A 441 15.43 19.55 14.46
N ARG A 442 16.47 20.38 14.30
CA ARG A 442 17.81 19.92 13.95
C ARG A 442 18.62 19.81 15.22
N ILE A 443 18.94 18.57 15.60
CA ILE A 443 19.68 18.25 16.81
C ILE A 443 21.12 17.86 16.44
N LYS A 444 22.09 18.40 17.18
CA LYS A 444 23.48 17.92 17.17
C LYS A 444 23.83 17.44 18.57
N VAL A 445 24.51 16.30 18.63
CA VAL A 445 24.99 15.70 19.87
C VAL A 445 26.51 15.66 19.88
N VAL A 446 27.08 15.64 21.09
CA VAL A 446 28.50 15.51 21.34
C VAL A 446 28.76 14.38 22.34
N GLN A 447 29.76 13.56 22.07
CA GLN A 447 30.25 12.53 22.99
C GLN A 447 31.77 12.48 22.88
N ASN A 448 32.48 12.65 24.00
CA ASN A 448 33.95 12.64 24.05
C ASN A 448 34.62 13.57 23.02
N GLY A 449 34.02 14.75 22.76
CA GLY A 449 34.51 15.73 21.78
C GLY A 449 34.17 15.44 20.31
N LEU A 450 33.52 14.31 20.02
CA LEU A 450 33.05 13.95 18.68
C LEU A 450 31.61 14.41 18.47
N PHE A 451 31.31 14.91 17.29
CA PHE A 451 30.00 15.46 16.95
C PHE A 451 29.25 14.55 15.98
N ALA A 452 27.94 14.41 16.20
CA ALA A 452 27.03 13.77 15.26
C ALA A 452 25.77 14.60 15.06
N GLN A 453 25.24 14.59 13.85
CA GLN A 453 23.93 15.18 13.55
C GLN A 453 22.84 14.13 13.71
N VAL A 454 21.79 14.43 14.47
CA VAL A 454 20.62 13.56 14.58
C VAL A 454 19.63 13.93 13.48
N GLN A 455 19.24 12.95 12.66
CA GLN A 455 18.32 13.11 11.55
C GLN A 455 16.98 12.42 11.88
N LEU A 456 15.97 13.21 12.23
CA LEU A 456 14.62 12.74 12.51
C LEU A 456 13.86 12.45 11.21
N LEU A 457 13.61 11.17 10.93
CA LEU A 457 12.90 10.71 9.73
C LEU A 457 11.40 10.47 9.96
N VAL A 458 11.01 10.31 11.23
CA VAL A 458 9.61 10.15 11.67
C VAL A 458 9.32 11.06 12.84
N ASP A 459 8.04 11.32 13.08
CA ASP A 459 7.56 12.12 14.23
C ASP A 459 7.20 11.25 15.43
N THR A 460 6.88 9.98 15.18
CA THR A 460 6.42 9.01 16.16
C THR A 460 7.20 7.70 16.03
N HIS A 461 7.56 7.12 17.16
CA HIS A 461 8.08 5.75 17.27
C HIS A 461 6.98 4.73 16.92
N GLN A 462 7.36 3.50 16.57
CA GLN A 462 6.40 2.44 16.24
C GLN A 462 5.39 2.15 17.36
N ASP A 463 5.72 2.48 18.61
CA ASP A 463 4.85 2.30 19.78
C ASP A 463 3.88 3.46 20.00
N GLY A 464 3.87 4.48 19.13
CA GLY A 464 2.98 5.64 19.25
C GLY A 464 3.53 6.82 20.05
N GLU A 465 4.66 6.66 20.73
CA GLU A 465 5.34 7.73 21.47
C GLU A 465 6.08 8.70 20.52
N PRO A 466 6.25 9.99 20.89
CA PRO A 466 7.07 10.93 20.13
C PRO A 466 8.49 10.40 19.91
N ALA A 467 9.02 10.50 18.69
CA ALA A 467 10.37 10.00 18.37
C ALA A 467 11.50 10.79 19.06
N TRP A 468 11.17 11.92 19.69
CA TRP A 468 12.05 12.70 20.56
C TRP A 468 11.26 13.45 21.64
N PRO A 469 11.87 13.84 22.77
CA PRO A 469 11.21 14.59 23.83
C PRO A 469 10.91 16.04 23.41
N GLN A 470 9.72 16.52 23.75
CA GLN A 470 9.37 17.95 23.62
C GLN A 470 10.26 18.79 24.54
N GLY A 471 10.78 19.91 24.03
CA GLY A 471 11.56 20.86 24.84
C GLY A 471 13.03 20.50 25.08
N LEU A 472 13.63 19.64 24.26
CA LEU A 472 15.06 19.31 24.33
C LEU A 472 15.96 20.57 24.33
N LEU A 473 16.88 20.68 25.30
CA LEU A 473 17.79 21.81 25.49
C LEU A 473 19.26 21.44 25.28
N LYS A 474 20.08 22.45 25.02
CA LYS A 474 21.54 22.29 25.03
C LYS A 474 22.01 21.88 26.43
N GLY A 475 22.89 20.88 26.49
CA GLY A 475 23.42 20.28 27.71
C GLY A 475 22.63 19.07 28.20
N ASP A 476 21.47 18.78 27.61
CA ASP A 476 20.68 17.62 28.01
C ASP A 476 21.43 16.32 27.69
N ARG A 477 21.38 15.39 28.64
CA ARG A 477 21.90 14.03 28.46
C ARG A 477 20.81 13.17 27.85
N VAL A 478 21.06 12.63 26.67
CA VAL A 478 20.06 11.88 25.90
C VAL A 478 20.57 10.49 25.55
N LYS A 479 19.70 9.49 25.68
CA LYS A 479 19.89 8.18 25.08
C LYS A 479 19.30 8.21 23.68
N LEU A 480 20.14 7.88 22.71
CA LEU A 480 19.80 7.68 21.31
C LEU A 480 19.64 6.17 21.15
N ASP A 481 18.41 5.68 21.21
CA ASP A 481 18.10 4.26 21.24
C ASP A 481 17.81 3.72 19.85
N GLY A 482 18.55 2.69 19.43
CA GLY A 482 18.36 2.02 18.14
C GLY A 482 18.64 2.90 16.92
N VAL A 483 19.43 3.98 17.04
CA VAL A 483 19.73 4.89 15.92
C VAL A 483 20.59 4.22 14.87
N VAL A 484 20.45 4.66 13.61
CA VAL A 484 21.23 4.12 12.47
C VAL A 484 22.39 5.07 12.14
N PRO A 485 23.65 4.69 12.39
CA PRO A 485 24.81 5.50 12.04
C PRO A 485 25.03 5.53 10.53
N SER A 486 25.36 6.69 10.00
CA SER A 486 25.74 6.87 8.61
C SER A 486 26.66 8.07 8.44
N ALA A 487 27.31 8.18 7.29
CA ALA A 487 28.10 9.37 6.96
C ALA A 487 27.42 10.14 5.83
N ASN A 488 27.34 11.46 5.97
CA ASN A 488 26.85 12.31 4.88
C ASN A 488 27.91 12.48 3.78
N TYR A 489 27.55 13.20 2.71
CA TYR A 489 28.45 13.45 1.57
C TYR A 489 29.73 14.23 1.92
N LYS A 490 29.79 14.88 3.11
CA LYS A 490 30.98 15.56 3.63
C LYS A 490 31.80 14.68 4.58
N GLY A 491 31.36 13.46 4.86
CA GLY A 491 31.97 12.57 5.84
C GLY A 491 31.59 12.87 7.30
N GLU A 492 30.62 13.75 7.55
CA GLU A 492 30.14 14.01 8.91
C GLU A 492 29.21 12.88 9.37
N LEU A 493 29.33 12.49 10.64
CA LEU A 493 28.53 11.44 11.25
C LEU A 493 27.06 11.89 11.42
N GLN A 494 26.14 11.04 10.98
CA GLN A 494 24.71 11.22 11.10
C GLN A 494 24.08 10.03 11.80
N LEU A 495 23.21 10.28 12.76
CA LEU A 495 22.43 9.28 13.48
C LEU A 495 20.97 9.44 13.06
N LYS A 496 20.45 8.49 12.28
CA LYS A 496 19.07 8.54 11.79
C LYS A 496 18.13 7.96 12.83
N VAL A 497 17.00 8.65 13.02
CA VAL A 497 15.88 8.23 13.85
C VAL A 497 14.72 7.88 12.93
N ASP A 498 14.51 6.60 12.72
CA ASP A 498 13.42 6.03 11.92
C ASP A 498 12.34 5.43 12.84
N PRO A 499 11.29 4.72 12.34
CA PRO A 499 10.23 4.21 13.21
C PRO A 499 10.66 3.29 14.36
N HIS A 500 11.88 2.74 14.36
CA HIS A 500 12.40 1.81 15.40
C HIS A 500 13.53 2.42 16.21
N ALA A 501 13.71 3.74 16.11
CA ALA A 501 14.68 4.49 16.88
C ALA A 501 13.98 5.61 17.63
N ILE A 502 14.48 5.96 18.80
CA ILE A 502 13.91 7.03 19.62
C ILE A 502 15.00 7.79 20.36
N VAL A 503 14.78 9.08 20.56
CA VAL A 503 15.58 9.89 21.48
C VAL A 503 14.81 10.03 22.78
N VAL A 504 15.46 9.72 23.90
CA VAL A 504 14.88 9.91 25.25
C VAL A 504 15.89 10.57 26.17
N HIS A 505 15.42 11.22 27.25
CA HIS A 505 16.34 11.67 28.29
C HIS A 505 16.98 10.45 28.98
N ALA A 506 18.30 10.50 29.15
CA ALA A 506 19.01 9.47 29.89
C ALA A 506 18.94 9.75 31.39
N GLY A 507 18.78 8.70 32.20
CA GLY A 507 18.89 8.79 33.65
C GLY A 507 20.26 9.31 34.08
N LYS A 508 20.37 9.91 35.28
CA LYS A 508 21.66 10.46 35.77
C LYS A 508 22.78 9.42 35.81
N ASP A 509 22.45 8.20 36.21
CA ASP A 509 23.39 7.08 36.37
C ASP A 509 23.28 6.05 35.24
N GLU A 510 22.45 6.30 34.22
CA GLU A 510 22.29 5.37 33.09
C GLU A 510 23.58 5.32 32.28
N HIS A 511 24.06 4.11 31.99
CA HIS A 511 25.28 3.90 31.21
C HIS A 511 25.00 2.97 30.04
N VAL A 512 25.59 3.30 28.90
CA VAL A 512 25.62 2.47 27.69
C VAL A 512 27.06 2.44 27.23
N ASP A 513 27.61 1.25 27.07
CA ASP A 513 29.04 1.05 26.75
C ASP A 513 29.40 1.59 25.37
N ALA A 514 28.46 1.54 24.42
CA ALA A 514 28.68 1.95 23.04
C ALA A 514 28.83 3.48 22.90
N THR A 515 29.81 3.85 22.09
CA THR A 515 30.22 5.22 21.79
C THR A 515 30.13 5.51 20.29
N LEU A 516 30.23 6.79 19.91
CA LEU A 516 30.26 7.23 18.50
C LEU A 516 31.40 6.57 17.67
N LEU A 517 32.36 5.88 18.30
CA LEU A 517 33.45 5.18 17.63
C LEU A 517 33.20 3.68 17.45
N ASP A 518 32.23 3.10 18.15
CA ASP A 518 32.04 1.64 18.19
C ASP A 518 31.26 1.08 17.00
N PHE A 519 30.68 1.94 16.16
CA PHE A 519 29.97 1.46 14.97
C PHE A 519 30.97 0.93 13.92
N ARG A 520 30.80 -0.33 13.51
CA ARG A 520 31.56 -0.89 12.39
C ARG A 520 31.09 -0.23 11.08
N ALA A 521 31.95 0.61 10.51
CA ALA A 521 31.60 1.37 9.31
C ALA A 521 31.51 0.51 8.03
N ARG A 522 32.19 -0.66 7.99
CA ARG A 522 32.40 -1.44 6.76
C ARG A 522 32.17 -2.92 6.93
N TRP A 523 31.37 -3.47 6.02
CA TRP A 523 30.93 -4.86 6.01
C TRP A 523 31.19 -5.49 4.64
N ASN A 524 31.32 -6.82 4.62
CA ASN A 524 31.31 -7.60 3.40
C ASN A 524 30.18 -8.60 3.52
N VAL A 525 29.40 -8.75 2.46
CA VAL A 525 28.24 -9.64 2.41
C VAL A 525 28.28 -10.46 1.14
N THR A 526 27.65 -11.62 1.18
CA THR A 526 27.43 -12.49 0.02
C THR A 526 25.96 -12.80 -0.11
N GLY A 527 25.51 -13.10 -1.33
CA GLY A 527 24.16 -13.56 -1.56
C GLY A 527 23.89 -13.81 -3.03
N GLN A 528 22.83 -14.57 -3.28
CA GLN A 528 22.29 -14.77 -4.60
C GLN A 528 21.58 -13.49 -5.08
N LEU A 529 21.82 -13.09 -6.32
CA LEU A 529 21.16 -11.96 -6.95
C LEU A 529 19.70 -12.30 -7.27
N VAL A 530 18.76 -11.65 -6.57
CA VAL A 530 17.32 -11.83 -6.79
C VAL A 530 16.84 -10.93 -7.91
N TYR A 531 17.24 -9.65 -7.89
CA TYR A 531 16.98 -8.70 -8.96
C TYR A 531 17.86 -7.45 -8.85
N ARG A 532 17.98 -6.74 -9.97
CA ARG A 532 18.54 -5.39 -10.04
C ARG A 532 17.44 -4.33 -10.11
N PHE A 533 17.75 -3.11 -9.70
CA PHE A 533 16.84 -1.97 -9.73
C PHE A 533 17.61 -0.65 -9.93
N GLU A 534 16.91 0.37 -10.42
CA GLU A 534 17.49 1.70 -10.60
C GLU A 534 16.51 2.79 -10.20
N LYS A 535 17.06 3.90 -9.72
CA LYS A 535 16.31 5.12 -9.38
C LYS A 535 16.99 6.31 -10.04
N LYS A 536 16.22 7.16 -10.70
CA LYS A 536 16.73 8.39 -11.30
C LYS A 536 15.71 9.51 -11.19
N GLY A 537 16.20 10.74 -11.12
CA GLY A 537 15.35 11.91 -11.06
C GLY A 537 16.15 13.19 -11.12
N VAL A 538 15.47 14.30 -10.83
CA VAL A 538 16.07 15.63 -10.74
C VAL A 538 15.85 16.14 -9.32
N GLY A 539 16.91 16.56 -8.66
CA GLY A 539 16.87 17.11 -7.30
C GLY A 539 16.28 18.53 -7.28
N ARG A 540 15.98 19.04 -6.07
CA ARG A 540 15.46 20.41 -5.88
C ARG A 540 16.39 21.50 -6.43
N ASN A 541 17.68 21.20 -6.56
CA ASN A 541 18.71 22.07 -7.13
C ASN A 541 18.83 21.96 -8.66
N GLY A 542 17.91 21.25 -9.32
CA GLY A 542 17.94 20.99 -10.76
C GLY A 542 18.97 19.95 -11.21
N LYS A 543 19.77 19.37 -10.30
CA LYS A 543 20.77 18.37 -10.67
C LYS A 543 20.13 17.00 -10.83
N SER A 544 20.45 16.32 -11.93
CA SER A 544 20.08 14.93 -12.10
C SER A 544 20.79 14.04 -11.07
N TRP A 545 20.10 13.01 -10.62
CA TRP A 545 20.64 11.98 -9.75
C TRP A 545 20.28 10.61 -10.31
N HIS A 546 21.19 9.65 -10.17
CA HIS A 546 21.01 8.27 -10.63
C HIS A 546 21.66 7.32 -9.64
N ARG A 547 20.87 6.36 -9.15
CA ARG A 547 21.28 5.31 -8.22
C ARG A 547 20.96 3.95 -8.85
N LYS A 548 21.87 3.00 -8.68
CA LYS A 548 21.71 1.60 -9.04
C LYS A 548 21.65 0.77 -7.75
N GLY A 549 21.04 -0.41 -7.82
CA GLY A 549 20.98 -1.32 -6.68
C GLY A 549 20.59 -2.74 -7.06
N MET A 550 20.80 -3.64 -6.12
CA MET A 550 20.43 -5.04 -6.23
C MET A 550 19.78 -5.53 -4.94
N MET A 551 18.92 -6.55 -5.06
CA MET A 551 18.43 -7.33 -3.94
C MET A 551 19.23 -8.63 -3.86
N LEU A 552 19.89 -8.84 -2.73
CA LEU A 552 20.61 -10.07 -2.41
C LEU A 552 19.80 -10.90 -1.42
N MET A 553 19.90 -12.22 -1.55
CA MET A 553 19.37 -13.18 -0.58
C MET A 553 20.46 -14.19 -0.23
N ASP A 554 20.60 -14.49 1.05
CA ASP A 554 21.43 -15.58 1.55
C ASP A 554 20.53 -16.58 2.32
N ALA A 555 21.12 -17.56 3.01
CA ALA A 555 20.33 -18.54 3.76
C ALA A 555 19.53 -17.90 4.91
N THR A 556 20.00 -16.76 5.42
CA THR A 556 19.50 -16.16 6.68
C THR A 556 18.55 -15.01 6.44
N GLY A 557 18.70 -14.28 5.33
CA GLY A 557 18.11 -12.97 5.13
C GLY A 557 18.06 -12.53 3.67
N SER A 558 17.64 -11.28 3.51
CA SER A 558 17.68 -10.58 2.24
C SER A 558 17.94 -9.11 2.49
N MET A 559 18.77 -8.48 1.65
CA MET A 559 19.10 -7.07 1.80
C MET A 559 19.21 -6.36 0.47
N LYS A 560 18.82 -5.08 0.46
CA LYS A 560 19.08 -4.19 -0.67
C LYS A 560 20.49 -3.62 -0.55
N VAL A 561 21.26 -3.69 -1.62
CA VAL A 561 22.55 -3.02 -1.77
C VAL A 561 22.40 -1.96 -2.85
N GLU A 562 22.54 -0.67 -2.52
CA GLU A 562 22.35 0.44 -3.46
C GLU A 562 23.45 1.50 -3.34
N GLY A 563 23.61 2.33 -4.37
CA GLY A 563 24.59 3.41 -4.36
C GLY A 563 24.49 4.30 -5.60
N TRP A 564 25.34 5.32 -5.68
CA TRP A 564 25.42 6.18 -6.86
C TRP A 564 25.83 5.38 -8.08
N ALA A 565 25.16 5.58 -9.21
CA ALA A 565 25.42 4.79 -10.43
C ALA A 565 26.90 4.82 -10.87
N ALA A 566 27.61 5.92 -10.62
CA ALA A 566 29.03 6.09 -10.93
C ALA A 566 29.99 5.26 -10.03
N ASP A 567 29.52 4.79 -8.88
CA ASP A 567 30.31 3.98 -7.95
C ASP A 567 30.20 2.47 -8.25
N TRP A 568 29.36 2.08 -9.23
CA TRP A 568 29.18 0.70 -9.64
C TRP A 568 30.17 0.30 -10.74
N GLY A 569 30.79 -0.87 -10.60
CA GLY A 569 31.69 -1.45 -11.60
C GLY A 569 30.99 -2.37 -12.61
N PRO A 570 31.71 -2.84 -13.66
CA PRO A 570 31.15 -3.66 -14.75
C PRO A 570 30.50 -4.96 -14.29
N GLN A 571 30.92 -5.51 -13.15
CA GLN A 571 30.36 -6.73 -12.57
C GLN A 571 28.84 -6.62 -12.33
N TYR A 572 28.34 -5.43 -11.96
CA TYR A 572 26.91 -5.23 -11.78
C TYR A 572 26.12 -5.34 -13.09
N ASP A 573 26.67 -4.78 -14.17
CA ASP A 573 25.99 -4.79 -15.47
C ASP A 573 25.99 -6.21 -16.08
N LEU A 574 27.04 -7.00 -15.80
CA LEU A 574 27.21 -8.40 -16.22
C LEU A 574 26.46 -9.44 -15.36
N ALA A 575 25.96 -9.06 -14.19
CA ALA A 575 25.31 -10.00 -13.26
C ALA A 575 23.90 -10.37 -13.73
N GLU A 576 23.57 -11.65 -13.58
CA GLU A 576 22.28 -12.24 -13.94
C GLU A 576 21.54 -12.73 -12.67
N VAL A 577 20.21 -12.79 -12.74
CA VAL A 577 19.41 -13.31 -11.61
C VAL A 577 19.83 -14.76 -11.35
N GLY A 578 20.15 -15.08 -10.10
CA GLY A 578 20.68 -16.38 -9.70
C GLY A 578 22.20 -16.41 -9.49
N ASP A 579 22.96 -15.44 -10.01
CA ASP A 579 24.41 -15.34 -9.76
C ASP A 579 24.70 -15.11 -8.27
N THR A 580 25.78 -15.70 -7.75
CA THR A 580 26.28 -15.41 -6.40
C THR A 580 27.20 -14.20 -6.44
N MET A 581 26.86 -13.21 -5.64
CA MET A 581 27.50 -11.90 -5.60
C MET A 581 28.14 -11.65 -4.24
N VAL A 582 29.34 -11.07 -4.26
CA VAL A 582 29.97 -10.49 -3.07
C VAL A 582 29.95 -8.98 -3.18
N ALA A 583 29.43 -8.32 -2.15
CA ALA A 583 29.52 -6.88 -1.94
C ALA A 583 30.46 -6.60 -0.77
N ALA A 584 31.70 -6.24 -1.09
CA ALA A 584 32.75 -5.97 -0.12
C ALA A 584 32.88 -4.47 0.18
N ASN A 585 33.25 -4.15 1.42
CA ASN A 585 33.49 -2.80 1.91
C ASN A 585 32.28 -1.87 1.73
N ILE A 586 31.07 -2.39 1.99
CA ILE A 586 29.83 -1.62 2.01
C ILE A 586 29.64 -0.97 3.38
N SER A 587 29.00 0.19 3.43
CA SER A 587 28.45 0.71 4.70
C SER A 587 27.02 0.21 4.89
N LEU A 588 26.57 0.07 6.14
CA LEU A 588 25.17 -0.24 6.42
C LEU A 588 24.32 1.02 6.47
N ASP A 589 23.03 0.81 6.23
CA ASP A 589 21.94 1.74 6.45
C ASP A 589 20.70 0.90 6.85
N ALA A 590 19.64 1.52 7.34
CA ALA A 590 18.41 0.82 7.64
C ALA A 590 17.19 1.72 7.50
N TRP A 591 16.03 1.09 7.33
CA TRP A 591 14.73 1.76 7.41
C TRP A 591 13.70 0.79 7.99
N ALA A 592 13.14 1.13 9.16
CA ALA A 592 12.40 0.19 9.99
C ALA A 592 13.22 -1.11 10.16
N ILE A 593 12.63 -2.27 9.93
CA ILE A 593 13.33 -3.56 10.06
C ILE A 593 14.27 -3.90 8.89
N ASP A 594 14.28 -3.12 7.80
CA ASP A 594 15.06 -3.46 6.61
C ASP A 594 16.52 -3.00 6.74
N VAL A 595 17.46 -3.96 6.84
CA VAL A 595 18.89 -3.72 6.72
C VAL A 595 19.28 -3.50 5.25
N LYS A 596 20.13 -2.50 5.01
CA LYS A 596 20.56 -2.09 3.66
C LYS A 596 22.06 -1.89 3.58
N GLY A 597 22.63 -2.19 2.42
CA GLY A 597 24.00 -1.90 2.06
C GLY A 597 24.11 -0.66 1.19
N GLN A 598 25.15 0.13 1.42
CA GLN A 598 25.48 1.33 0.65
C GLN A 598 26.83 1.16 -0.05
N ILE A 599 26.79 1.23 -1.38
CA ILE A 599 27.96 1.25 -2.26
C ILE A 599 28.51 2.66 -2.35
N ASN A 600 29.83 2.74 -2.25
CA ASN A 600 30.61 3.95 -2.49
C ASN A 600 31.86 3.60 -3.32
N ARG A 601 32.68 4.60 -3.64
CA ARG A 601 33.91 4.46 -4.43
C ARG A 601 34.91 3.42 -3.94
N ASN A 602 34.88 3.06 -2.65
CA ASN A 602 35.78 2.07 -2.07
C ASN A 602 35.14 0.68 -1.94
N SER A 603 33.86 0.53 -2.28
CA SER A 603 33.17 -0.76 -2.28
C SER A 603 33.54 -1.57 -3.53
N LYS A 604 33.54 -2.89 -3.41
CA LYS A 604 33.78 -3.81 -4.54
C LYS A 604 32.61 -4.76 -4.69
N ILE A 605 32.10 -4.89 -5.92
CA ILE A 605 31.09 -5.86 -6.30
C ILE A 605 31.73 -6.89 -7.21
N GLN A 606 31.50 -8.17 -6.93
CA GLN A 606 32.13 -9.25 -7.66
C GLN A 606 31.18 -10.45 -7.79
N ILE A 607 31.07 -11.00 -8.99
CA ILE A 607 30.43 -12.30 -9.21
C ILE A 607 31.43 -13.38 -8.81
N THR A 608 31.03 -14.28 -7.91
CA THR A 608 31.87 -15.39 -7.42
C THR A 608 31.42 -16.75 -7.95
N GLU A 609 30.14 -16.87 -8.28
CA GLU A 609 29.56 -18.06 -8.91
C GLU A 609 28.51 -17.61 -9.92
N ARG A 610 28.50 -18.27 -11.08
CA ARG A 610 27.54 -18.00 -12.15
C ARG A 610 26.42 -19.01 -12.08
N VAL A 611 25.20 -18.57 -12.35
CA VAL A 611 24.12 -19.50 -12.68
C VAL A 611 24.48 -20.27 -13.96
N GLU A 612 24.14 -21.57 -14.02
CA GLU A 612 24.30 -22.35 -15.24
C GLU A 612 23.47 -21.72 -16.37
N ARG A 613 24.15 -21.39 -17.47
CA ARG A 613 23.50 -20.84 -18.66
C ARG A 613 22.93 -21.99 -19.48
N ALA A 614 21.63 -21.96 -19.74
CA ALA A 614 21.08 -22.74 -20.83
C ALA A 614 21.50 -22.05 -22.14
N ASP A 615 22.34 -22.74 -22.92
CA ASP A 615 22.79 -22.31 -24.25
C ASP A 615 21.62 -22.12 -25.23
#